data_AF-A0A9Q7A9Q1-F1
#
_entry.id   AF-A0A9Q7A9Q1-F1
#
_cell.length_a   1.000
_cell.length_b   1.000
_cell.length_c   1.000
_cell.angle_alpha   90.00
_cell.angle_beta   90.00
_cell.angle_gamma   90.00
#
_symmetry.space_group_name_H-M   'P 1'
#
loop_
_entity.id
_entity.type
_entity.pdbx_description
1 polymer ?
#
loop_
_entity_poly.entity_id
_entity_poly.type
_entity_poly.pdbx_seq_one_letter_code
_entity_poly.pdbx_strand_id
1 'polypeptide(L)'
;MDVTLQTTFLGVKLKNPFLLASAPPTRSREMIERAFEAGWGGAIIKTLTQVEEPARRNVRPRIRALRESGRVWGFTNMELASMRSTEEWLADLAAIKKGYPDRGLGASLLYGGRPDERQWRAVARSCEDTGVDWLELNLSCPHGGAEEGGEFSIGSRPEAIREVVGWVREATSLPLIVKLPAFSDIQAGTKASMEAGADAVALINTLNALSGIDLDSWRPLPSVAGQSAFCGLSGRAVKPVALRCVALAASMDVPVSGMGGICDWRDAAEFLLAGASSLQVCSAVMERGYGIVDDLCRGLLAYLREKGCSSPDDLVGGALPHVVPHASLSRESPVTARCLQERCLRCGACFVSCRDAGHQAIEWRVGEYPAIDPDRCDGCGLCVGLCPSGSLSMGAR
;
A
#
# COMPACT_ATOMS: atom_id res chain seq x y z
N MET A 1 -27.24 -15.34 5.15
CA MET A 1 -26.28 -15.57 4.05
C MET A 1 -25.01 -16.12 4.66
N ASP A 2 -24.42 -17.15 4.04
CA ASP A 2 -23.10 -17.63 4.42
C ASP A 2 -22.05 -16.67 3.87
N VAL A 3 -21.60 -15.75 4.71
CA VAL A 3 -20.56 -14.76 4.36
C VAL A 3 -19.18 -15.40 4.48
N THR A 4 -18.34 -15.23 3.47
CA THR A 4 -16.97 -15.77 3.40
C THR A 4 -15.95 -14.66 3.18
N LEU A 5 -14.69 -14.94 3.49
CA LEU A 5 -13.55 -14.12 3.07
C LEU A 5 -12.83 -14.70 1.84
N GLN A 6 -13.22 -15.88 1.39
CA GLN A 6 -12.61 -16.50 0.22
C GLN A 6 -12.76 -15.60 -1.00
N THR A 7 -11.69 -15.47 -1.77
CA THR A 7 -11.63 -14.71 -3.02
C THR A 7 -10.77 -15.47 -4.01
N THR A 8 -10.80 -15.08 -5.28
CA THR A 8 -9.92 -15.61 -6.33
C THR A 8 -9.12 -14.48 -6.93
N PHE A 9 -7.79 -14.58 -6.91
CA PHE A 9 -6.91 -13.61 -7.53
C PHE A 9 -6.03 -14.29 -8.58
N LEU A 10 -6.16 -13.86 -9.84
CA LEU A 10 -5.43 -14.43 -10.98
C LEU A 10 -5.52 -15.96 -11.06
N GLY A 11 -6.74 -16.50 -10.90
CA GLY A 11 -7.02 -17.93 -10.95
C GLY A 11 -6.71 -18.72 -9.67
N VAL A 12 -6.09 -18.09 -8.67
CA VAL A 12 -5.73 -18.74 -7.40
C VAL A 12 -6.78 -18.45 -6.34
N LYS A 13 -7.34 -19.51 -5.76
CA LYS A 13 -8.28 -19.41 -4.64
C LYS A 13 -7.52 -19.09 -3.36
N LEU A 14 -7.91 -18.01 -2.70
CA LEU A 14 -7.33 -17.56 -1.44
C LEU A 14 -8.33 -17.74 -0.30
N LYS A 15 -7.83 -18.13 0.87
CA LYS A 15 -8.65 -18.26 2.09
C LYS A 15 -9.21 -16.91 2.58
N ASN A 16 -8.51 -15.83 2.28
CA ASN A 16 -8.85 -14.44 2.55
C ASN A 16 -8.04 -13.53 1.61
N PRO A 17 -8.41 -12.25 1.40
CA PRO A 17 -7.73 -11.39 0.44
C PRO A 17 -6.33 -10.91 0.91
N PHE A 18 -5.87 -11.30 2.10
CA PHE A 18 -4.65 -10.76 2.70
C PHE A 18 -3.40 -11.55 2.30
N LEU A 19 -2.47 -10.85 1.66
CA LEU A 19 -1.17 -11.33 1.26
C LEU A 19 -0.08 -10.60 2.06
N LEU A 20 1.00 -11.29 2.43
CA LEU A 20 2.21 -10.60 2.85
C LEU A 20 2.90 -9.96 1.64
N ALA A 21 3.20 -8.66 1.72
CA ALA A 21 3.96 -7.98 0.67
C ALA A 21 5.43 -8.42 0.66
N SER A 22 6.09 -8.35 -0.51
CA SER A 22 7.55 -8.54 -0.65
C SER A 22 8.31 -7.49 0.16
N ALA A 23 8.76 -7.86 1.38
CA ALA A 23 9.22 -6.93 2.40
C ALA A 23 9.92 -7.66 3.59
N PRO A 24 10.36 -6.97 4.66
CA PRO A 24 10.97 -7.65 5.82
C PRO A 24 10.16 -8.82 6.41
N PRO A 25 8.80 -8.79 6.45
CA PRO A 25 8.00 -9.92 6.91
C PRO A 25 8.08 -11.19 6.04
N THR A 26 8.69 -11.16 4.85
CA THR A 26 8.81 -12.31 3.93
C THR A 26 10.26 -12.64 3.58
N ARG A 27 11.19 -12.34 4.48
CA ARG A 27 12.64 -12.50 4.25
C ARG A 27 13.17 -13.93 4.34
N SER A 28 12.41 -14.88 4.85
CA SER A 28 12.80 -16.29 4.97
C SER A 28 11.59 -17.21 4.89
N ARG A 29 11.84 -18.48 4.58
CA ARG A 29 10.82 -19.54 4.58
C ARG A 29 10.12 -19.68 5.92
N GLU A 30 10.88 -19.80 7.02
CA GLU A 30 10.33 -19.93 8.38
C GLU A 30 9.31 -18.82 8.70
N MET A 31 9.62 -17.58 8.28
CA MET A 31 8.75 -16.43 8.49
C MET A 31 7.43 -16.53 7.70
N ILE A 32 7.50 -17.02 6.46
CA ILE A 32 6.32 -17.22 5.61
C ILE A 32 5.46 -18.39 6.13
N GLU A 33 6.08 -19.50 6.52
CA GLU A 33 5.36 -20.66 7.07
C GLU A 33 4.61 -20.27 8.36
N ARG A 34 5.26 -19.53 9.27
CA ARG A 34 4.60 -18.98 10.47
C ARG A 34 3.44 -18.04 10.15
N ALA A 35 3.50 -17.30 9.04
CA ALA A 35 2.38 -16.48 8.60
C ALA A 35 1.22 -17.34 8.07
N PHE A 36 1.51 -18.39 7.32
CA PHE A 36 0.48 -19.32 6.85
C PHE A 36 -0.21 -20.06 8.00
N GLU A 37 0.55 -20.47 9.02
CA GLU A 37 0.02 -20.99 10.28
C GLU A 37 -0.88 -19.97 10.99
N ALA A 38 -0.51 -18.70 11.01
CA ALA A 38 -1.32 -17.62 11.58
C ALA A 38 -2.61 -17.31 10.79
N GLY A 39 -2.73 -17.78 9.54
CA GLY A 39 -3.96 -17.65 8.75
C GLY A 39 -3.87 -16.76 7.51
N TRP A 40 -2.69 -16.27 7.12
CA TRP A 40 -2.51 -15.46 5.91
C TRP A 40 -2.96 -16.19 4.64
N GLY A 41 -3.67 -15.49 3.75
CA GLY A 41 -4.17 -16.05 2.48
C GLY A 41 -3.05 -16.37 1.49
N GLY A 42 -1.97 -15.61 1.53
CA GLY A 42 -0.76 -15.85 0.75
C GLY A 42 0.40 -14.92 1.10
N ALA A 43 1.49 -15.03 0.37
CA ALA A 43 2.69 -14.22 0.59
C ALA A 43 3.48 -14.04 -0.71
N ILE A 44 4.18 -12.91 -0.81
CA ILE A 44 5.18 -12.66 -1.84
C ILE A 44 6.54 -12.58 -1.18
N ILE A 45 7.49 -13.41 -1.62
CA ILE A 45 8.83 -13.46 -1.01
C ILE A 45 9.55 -12.11 -1.16
N LYS A 46 10.49 -11.84 -0.25
CA LYS A 46 11.41 -10.71 -0.41
C LYS A 46 12.13 -10.80 -1.76
N THR A 47 12.13 -9.70 -2.50
CA THR A 47 12.57 -9.60 -3.89
C THR A 47 13.91 -10.28 -4.19
N LEU A 48 13.93 -11.14 -5.21
CA LEU A 48 15.13 -11.70 -5.82
C LEU A 48 15.83 -10.65 -6.69
N THR A 49 17.15 -10.59 -6.62
CA THR A 49 17.99 -9.94 -7.63
C THR A 49 19.18 -10.82 -7.95
N GLN A 50 19.75 -10.62 -9.14
CA GLN A 50 20.82 -11.43 -9.73
C GLN A 50 22.21 -10.82 -9.55
N VAL A 51 22.31 -9.65 -8.90
CA VAL A 51 23.60 -9.11 -8.50
C VAL A 51 24.14 -9.93 -7.32
N GLU A 52 25.29 -10.56 -7.52
CA GLU A 52 26.06 -11.26 -6.48
C GLU A 52 27.07 -10.32 -5.80
N GLU A 53 27.60 -10.75 -4.64
CA GLU A 53 28.57 -10.00 -3.81
C GLU A 53 29.78 -9.47 -4.61
N PRO A 54 30.42 -8.36 -4.19
CA PRO A 54 30.32 -7.70 -2.87
C PRO A 54 29.30 -6.56 -2.75
N ALA A 55 28.55 -6.25 -3.81
CA ALA A 55 27.67 -5.07 -3.84
C ALA A 55 26.44 -5.17 -2.90
N ARG A 56 25.99 -6.39 -2.57
CA ARG A 56 24.66 -6.62 -1.98
C ARG A 56 24.62 -6.65 -0.45
N ARG A 57 25.16 -5.63 0.21
CA ARG A 57 25.14 -5.53 1.69
C ARG A 57 24.26 -4.41 2.18
N ASN A 58 23.26 -4.79 2.97
CA ASN A 58 22.44 -3.83 3.71
C ASN A 58 23.27 -2.99 4.69
N VAL A 59 23.11 -1.67 4.62
CA VAL A 59 23.61 -0.74 5.64
C VAL A 59 22.91 -0.92 7.00
N ARG A 60 23.51 -0.42 8.08
CA ARG A 60 22.99 -0.60 9.45
C ARG A 60 23.27 0.66 10.28
N PRO A 61 22.26 1.23 10.98
CA PRO A 61 20.81 0.93 10.91
C PRO A 61 20.18 1.33 9.57
N ARG A 62 19.02 0.75 9.22
CA ARG A 62 18.36 1.03 7.92
C ARG A 62 16.83 1.12 7.95
N ILE A 63 16.18 0.76 9.04
CA ILE A 63 14.72 0.90 9.22
C ILE A 63 14.51 1.80 10.44
N ARG A 64 13.63 2.79 10.31
CA ARG A 64 13.23 3.66 11.41
C ARG A 64 11.71 3.74 11.46
N ALA A 65 11.15 3.56 12.66
CA ALA A 65 9.74 3.84 12.90
C ALA A 65 9.53 5.34 13.04
N LEU A 66 8.49 5.86 12.41
CA LEU A 66 8.03 7.24 12.57
C LEU A 66 6.88 7.23 13.56
N ARG A 67 7.07 7.96 14.67
CA ARG A 67 6.18 7.92 15.83
C ARG A 67 5.74 9.33 16.20
N GLU A 68 4.48 9.44 16.60
CA GLU A 68 3.91 10.65 17.19
C GLU A 68 2.98 10.22 18.34
N SER A 69 3.13 10.84 19.50
CA SER A 69 2.33 10.55 20.71
C SER A 69 2.20 9.05 21.03
N GLY A 70 3.29 8.29 20.87
CA GLY A 70 3.35 6.84 21.13
C GLY A 70 2.84 5.95 19.99
N ARG A 71 2.15 6.50 18.99
CA ARG A 71 1.61 5.76 17.84
C ARG A 71 2.59 5.72 16.68
N VAL A 72 2.71 4.57 16.02
CA VAL A 72 3.47 4.45 14.76
C VAL A 72 2.58 4.92 13.61
N TRP A 73 3.05 5.93 12.88
CA TRP A 73 2.35 6.43 11.68
C TRP A 73 2.98 5.91 10.38
N GLY A 74 4.22 5.43 10.44
CA GLY A 74 4.90 4.83 9.30
C GLY A 74 6.28 4.31 9.63
N PHE A 75 6.97 3.81 8.62
CA PHE A 75 8.37 3.42 8.69
C PHE A 75 9.10 3.98 7.48
N THR A 76 10.34 4.44 7.68
CA THR A 76 11.29 4.68 6.58
C THR A 76 12.30 3.55 6.50
N ASN A 77 12.70 3.16 5.30
CA ASN A 77 13.72 2.14 5.11
C ASN A 77 14.70 2.44 3.95
N MET A 78 15.96 2.07 4.14
CA MET A 78 17.00 1.99 3.10
C MET A 78 17.37 0.51 2.84
N GLU A 79 16.39 -0.39 2.97
CA GLU A 79 16.65 -1.81 2.82
C GLU A 79 16.65 -2.21 1.34
N LEU A 80 17.65 -2.99 0.94
CA LEU A 80 17.77 -3.53 -0.41
C LEU A 80 16.83 -4.74 -0.62
N ALA A 81 17.02 -5.41 -1.76
CA ALA A 81 16.40 -6.70 -2.08
C ALA A 81 16.82 -7.81 -1.08
N SER A 82 16.37 -9.05 -1.31
CA SER A 82 16.78 -10.22 -0.53
C SER A 82 18.30 -10.29 -0.40
N MET A 83 18.82 -10.75 0.74
CA MET A 83 20.25 -11.07 0.93
C MET A 83 20.56 -12.55 0.66
N ARG A 84 19.51 -13.36 0.44
CA ARG A 84 19.62 -14.78 0.09
C ARG A 84 19.79 -14.95 -1.40
N SER A 85 20.49 -16.00 -1.80
CA SER A 85 20.71 -16.32 -3.20
C SER A 85 19.40 -16.73 -3.89
N THR A 86 19.38 -16.65 -5.21
CA THR A 86 18.26 -17.14 -6.01
C THR A 86 18.05 -18.64 -5.77
N GLU A 87 19.12 -19.43 -5.76
CA GLU A 87 19.05 -20.89 -5.53
C GLU A 87 18.41 -21.24 -4.18
N GLU A 88 18.82 -20.57 -3.10
CA GLU A 88 18.23 -20.76 -1.77
C GLU A 88 16.73 -20.46 -1.77
N TRP A 89 16.31 -19.40 -2.49
CA TRP A 89 14.90 -19.07 -2.60
C TRP A 89 14.13 -20.06 -3.46
N LEU A 90 14.69 -20.55 -4.56
CA LEU A 90 14.03 -21.55 -5.40
C LEU A 90 13.74 -22.83 -4.62
N ALA A 91 14.72 -23.31 -3.85
CA ALA A 91 14.53 -24.46 -2.97
C ALA A 91 13.44 -24.21 -1.91
N ASP A 92 13.44 -23.02 -1.31
CA ASP A 92 12.44 -22.65 -0.30
C ASP A 92 11.04 -22.46 -0.89
N LEU A 93 10.91 -21.86 -2.06
CA LEU A 93 9.62 -21.70 -2.76
C LEU A 93 8.97 -23.06 -3.02
N ALA A 94 9.75 -24.02 -3.57
CA ALA A 94 9.26 -25.37 -3.81
C ALA A 94 8.85 -26.07 -2.51
N ALA A 95 9.62 -25.89 -1.44
CA ALA A 95 9.30 -26.48 -0.14
C ALA A 95 8.07 -25.85 0.52
N ILE A 96 7.91 -24.52 0.47
CA ILE A 96 6.74 -23.80 0.96
C ILE A 96 5.50 -24.27 0.20
N LYS A 97 5.55 -24.29 -1.14
CA LYS A 97 4.39 -24.68 -1.94
C LYS A 97 3.97 -26.13 -1.70
N LYS A 98 4.94 -27.03 -1.52
CA LYS A 98 4.68 -28.43 -1.13
C LYS A 98 4.02 -28.55 0.24
N GLY A 99 4.45 -27.75 1.22
CA GLY A 99 3.88 -27.76 2.58
C GLY A 99 2.53 -27.05 2.69
N TYR A 100 2.27 -26.06 1.83
CA TYR A 100 1.12 -25.16 1.88
C TYR A 100 0.47 -24.99 0.50
N PRO A 101 -0.04 -26.08 -0.12
CA PRO A 101 -0.57 -26.05 -1.48
C PRO A 101 -1.82 -25.16 -1.63
N ASP A 102 -2.52 -24.91 -0.53
CA ASP A 102 -3.75 -24.11 -0.44
C ASP A 102 -3.50 -22.62 -0.12
N ARG A 103 -2.22 -22.19 -0.09
CA ARG A 103 -1.82 -20.80 0.10
C ARG A 103 -1.26 -20.23 -1.20
N GLY A 104 -1.58 -18.96 -1.48
CA GLY A 104 -0.97 -18.24 -2.60
C GLY A 104 0.49 -17.90 -2.29
N LEU A 105 1.40 -18.20 -3.21
CA LEU A 105 2.82 -17.91 -3.07
C LEU A 105 3.34 -17.23 -4.34
N GLY A 106 3.88 -16.02 -4.20
CA GLY A 106 4.47 -15.26 -5.30
C GLY A 106 5.98 -15.08 -5.18
N ALA A 107 6.67 -15.09 -6.31
CA ALA A 107 8.09 -14.73 -6.40
C ALA A 107 8.26 -13.26 -6.85
N SER A 108 8.83 -12.41 -6.00
CA SER A 108 9.12 -11.01 -6.36
C SER A 108 10.48 -10.90 -7.03
N LEU A 109 10.56 -10.24 -8.19
CA LEU A 109 11.76 -10.15 -9.02
C LEU A 109 12.16 -8.69 -9.26
N LEU A 110 13.45 -8.39 -9.15
CA LEU A 110 14.06 -7.10 -9.46
C LEU A 110 15.41 -7.33 -10.12
N TYR A 111 15.76 -6.51 -11.11
CA TYR A 111 17.11 -6.42 -11.61
C TYR A 111 17.88 -5.32 -10.88
N GLY A 112 19.12 -5.61 -10.45
CA GLY A 112 20.04 -4.58 -9.94
C GLY A 112 20.96 -4.09 -11.05
N GLY A 113 20.89 -2.82 -11.40
CA GLY A 113 21.62 -2.23 -12.54
C GLY A 113 20.85 -2.27 -13.86
N ARG A 114 21.57 -2.32 -15.00
CA ARG A 114 20.97 -2.32 -16.34
C ARG A 114 20.25 -3.64 -16.67
N PRO A 115 18.95 -3.63 -17.00
CA PRO A 115 18.19 -4.84 -17.30
C PRO A 115 18.89 -5.77 -18.32
N ASP A 116 19.01 -7.05 -17.98
CA ASP A 116 19.50 -8.11 -18.87
C ASP A 116 18.38 -9.11 -19.16
N GLU A 117 18.04 -9.24 -20.43
CA GLU A 117 16.96 -10.12 -20.92
C GLU A 117 17.17 -11.58 -20.53
N ARG A 118 18.38 -12.13 -20.74
CA ARG A 118 18.67 -13.56 -20.51
C ARG A 118 18.46 -13.91 -19.05
N GLN A 119 18.87 -13.01 -18.17
CA GLN A 119 18.70 -13.13 -16.74
C GLN A 119 17.23 -13.10 -16.33
N TRP A 120 16.44 -12.13 -16.80
CA TRP A 120 14.99 -12.09 -16.52
C TRP A 120 14.28 -13.37 -16.97
N ARG A 121 14.58 -13.86 -18.18
CA ARG A 121 13.99 -15.10 -18.70
C ARG A 121 14.40 -16.32 -17.87
N ALA A 122 15.67 -16.42 -17.48
CA ALA A 122 16.19 -17.56 -16.71
C ALA A 122 15.53 -17.65 -15.32
N VAL A 123 15.50 -16.55 -14.57
CA VAL A 123 14.90 -16.56 -13.22
C VAL A 123 13.40 -16.79 -13.26
N ALA A 124 12.69 -16.27 -14.26
CA ALA A 124 11.26 -16.49 -14.43
C ALA A 124 10.94 -17.98 -14.62
N ARG A 125 11.67 -18.67 -15.51
CA ARG A 125 11.55 -20.13 -15.72
C ARG A 125 11.85 -20.91 -14.45
N SER A 126 12.97 -20.60 -13.80
CA SER A 126 13.32 -21.29 -12.56
C SER A 126 12.28 -21.09 -11.46
N CYS A 127 11.67 -19.90 -11.35
CA CYS A 127 10.57 -19.69 -10.42
C CYS A 127 9.35 -20.54 -10.79
N GLU A 128 8.97 -20.62 -12.06
CA GLU A 128 7.87 -21.48 -12.52
C GLU A 128 8.06 -22.96 -12.14
N ASP A 129 9.28 -23.48 -12.25
CA ASP A 129 9.61 -24.86 -11.85
C ASP A 129 9.38 -25.14 -10.35
N THR A 130 9.31 -24.11 -9.51
CA THR A 130 9.03 -24.27 -8.07
C THR A 130 7.54 -24.43 -7.74
N GLY A 131 6.66 -24.16 -8.70
CA GLY A 131 5.21 -24.22 -8.51
C GLY A 131 4.60 -23.01 -7.78
N VAL A 132 5.32 -21.87 -7.71
CA VAL A 132 4.71 -20.61 -7.26
C VAL A 132 3.54 -20.24 -8.14
N ASP A 133 2.59 -19.52 -7.56
CA ASP A 133 1.35 -19.19 -8.25
C ASP A 133 1.48 -17.94 -9.13
N TRP A 134 2.39 -17.00 -8.79
CA TRP A 134 2.56 -15.75 -9.52
C TRP A 134 4.02 -15.25 -9.50
N LEU A 135 4.37 -14.41 -10.47
CA LEU A 135 5.56 -13.55 -10.41
C LEU A 135 5.15 -12.10 -10.16
N GLU A 136 5.82 -11.42 -9.22
CA GLU A 136 5.70 -9.98 -9.01
C GLU A 136 6.94 -9.26 -9.54
N LEU A 137 6.82 -8.52 -10.63
CA LEU A 137 7.90 -7.73 -11.21
C LEU A 137 8.00 -6.39 -10.48
N ASN A 138 8.98 -6.27 -9.60
CA ASN A 138 9.22 -5.07 -8.81
C ASN A 138 9.99 -4.03 -9.62
N LEU A 139 9.26 -3.27 -10.45
CA LEU A 139 9.84 -2.25 -11.34
C LEU A 139 9.96 -0.87 -10.66
N SER A 140 9.60 -0.78 -9.38
CA SER A 140 9.40 0.48 -8.65
C SER A 140 10.54 0.84 -7.70
N CYS A 141 11.59 0.02 -7.61
CA CYS A 141 12.66 0.24 -6.66
C CYS A 141 13.67 1.30 -7.16
N PRO A 142 13.74 2.50 -6.57
CA PRO A 142 14.82 3.45 -6.85
C PRO A 142 16.18 2.90 -6.38
N HIS A 143 16.17 1.99 -5.39
CA HIS A 143 17.40 1.39 -4.88
C HIS A 143 18.02 0.34 -5.82
N GLY A 144 17.27 -0.15 -6.82
CA GLY A 144 17.81 -1.04 -7.86
C GLY A 144 18.82 -0.36 -8.79
N GLY A 145 18.92 0.98 -8.73
CA GLY A 145 19.94 1.81 -9.38
C GLY A 145 20.69 2.72 -8.40
N ALA A 146 20.51 2.56 -7.08
CA ALA A 146 21.25 3.36 -6.08
C ALA A 146 22.77 3.15 -6.16
N GLU A 147 23.21 2.00 -6.66
CA GLU A 147 24.63 1.70 -6.89
C GLU A 147 25.22 2.47 -8.09
N GLU A 148 24.39 2.95 -9.01
CA GLU A 148 24.79 3.75 -10.19
C GLU A 148 24.38 5.23 -10.08
N GLY A 149 23.82 5.66 -8.94
CA GLY A 149 23.43 7.06 -8.71
C GLY A 149 22.20 7.56 -9.49
N GLY A 150 21.39 6.65 -10.04
CA GLY A 150 20.20 6.99 -10.82
C GLY A 150 18.91 7.06 -9.99
N GLU A 151 18.20 8.19 -10.07
CA GLU A 151 16.86 8.38 -9.45
C GLU A 151 15.71 7.69 -10.25
N PHE A 152 16.01 7.01 -11.36
CA PHE A 152 15.03 6.57 -12.35
C PHE A 152 14.72 5.07 -12.26
N SER A 153 13.55 4.73 -11.74
CA SER A 153 13.02 3.36 -11.76
C SER A 153 12.41 2.99 -13.13
N ILE A 154 12.59 1.74 -13.57
CA ILE A 154 11.97 1.17 -14.79
C ILE A 154 10.46 1.44 -14.83
N GLY A 155 9.77 1.33 -13.69
CA GLY A 155 8.33 1.52 -13.53
C GLY A 155 7.83 2.95 -13.76
N SER A 156 8.72 3.90 -14.05
CA SER A 156 8.37 5.27 -14.46
C SER A 156 8.43 5.46 -15.98
N ARG A 157 8.77 4.42 -16.74
CA ARG A 157 9.07 4.47 -18.17
C ARG A 157 8.27 3.40 -18.93
N PRO A 158 7.12 3.76 -19.54
CA PRO A 158 6.27 2.82 -20.26
C PRO A 158 7.00 1.88 -21.24
N GLU A 159 7.98 2.40 -21.98
CA GLU A 159 8.78 1.63 -22.92
C GLU A 159 9.65 0.56 -22.24
N ALA A 160 10.27 0.90 -21.10
CA ALA A 160 11.08 -0.04 -20.33
C ALA A 160 10.22 -1.07 -19.59
N ILE A 161 9.00 -0.68 -19.17
CA ILE A 161 7.99 -1.61 -18.66
C ILE A 161 7.67 -2.64 -19.75
N ARG A 162 7.33 -2.20 -20.97
CA ARG A 162 6.98 -3.14 -22.05
C ARG A 162 8.09 -4.11 -22.38
N GLU A 163 9.32 -3.61 -22.44
CA GLU A 163 10.51 -4.43 -22.70
C GLU A 163 10.68 -5.53 -21.66
N VAL A 164 10.75 -5.17 -20.38
CA VAL A 164 10.99 -6.15 -19.30
C VAL A 164 9.81 -7.12 -19.12
N VAL A 165 8.58 -6.62 -19.14
CA VAL A 165 7.38 -7.46 -19.00
C VAL A 165 7.27 -8.42 -20.18
N GLY A 166 7.54 -7.97 -21.41
CA GLY A 166 7.54 -8.81 -22.60
C GLY A 166 8.55 -9.96 -22.52
N TRP A 167 9.79 -9.66 -22.09
CA TRP A 167 10.80 -10.70 -21.89
C TRP A 167 10.35 -11.79 -20.90
N VAL A 168 9.78 -11.37 -19.77
CA VAL A 168 9.30 -12.32 -18.75
C VAL A 168 8.09 -13.10 -19.25
N ARG A 169 7.14 -12.43 -19.92
CA ARG A 169 5.95 -13.08 -20.48
C ARG A 169 6.30 -14.18 -21.47
N GLU A 170 7.31 -13.98 -22.31
CA GLU A 170 7.80 -15.00 -23.25
C GLU A 170 8.53 -16.17 -22.57
N ALA A 171 8.94 -16.01 -21.31
CA ALA A 171 9.72 -17.01 -20.60
C ALA A 171 8.90 -17.93 -19.71
N THR A 172 7.71 -17.51 -19.26
CA THR A 172 6.88 -18.26 -18.32
C THR A 172 5.40 -18.24 -18.71
N SER A 173 4.61 -19.18 -18.21
CA SER A 173 3.13 -19.15 -18.30
C SER A 173 2.44 -18.64 -17.02
N LEU A 174 3.19 -18.41 -15.94
CA LEU A 174 2.66 -17.90 -14.69
C LEU A 174 2.01 -16.52 -14.84
N PRO A 175 0.96 -16.20 -14.07
CA PRO A 175 0.44 -14.85 -13.99
C PRO A 175 1.50 -13.85 -13.54
N LEU A 176 1.54 -12.70 -14.22
CA LEU A 176 2.51 -11.63 -13.99
C LEU A 176 1.84 -10.42 -13.34
N ILE A 177 2.37 -10.01 -12.20
CA ILE A 177 1.93 -8.83 -11.45
C ILE A 177 3.02 -7.77 -11.58
N VAL A 178 2.71 -6.58 -12.11
CA VAL A 178 3.70 -5.49 -12.22
C VAL A 178 3.54 -4.51 -11.06
N LYS A 179 4.57 -4.38 -10.22
CA LYS A 179 4.56 -3.49 -9.06
C LYS A 179 5.11 -2.11 -9.39
N LEU A 180 4.22 -1.13 -9.47
CA LEU A 180 4.51 0.23 -9.96
C LEU A 180 4.77 1.23 -8.82
N PRO A 181 5.56 2.30 -9.09
CA PRO A 181 5.79 3.37 -8.12
C PRO A 181 4.58 4.31 -8.06
N ALA A 182 4.47 5.10 -6.99
CA ALA A 182 3.28 5.93 -6.75
C ALA A 182 3.23 7.26 -7.52
N PHE A 183 4.38 7.77 -7.96
CA PHE A 183 4.51 9.13 -8.51
C PHE A 183 4.73 9.16 -10.03
N SER A 184 4.78 8.02 -10.70
CA SER A 184 4.74 7.97 -12.17
C SER A 184 3.30 8.15 -12.67
N ASP A 185 3.14 8.31 -13.97
CA ASP A 185 1.82 8.20 -14.61
C ASP A 185 1.30 6.76 -14.45
N ILE A 186 0.45 6.56 -13.44
CA ILE A 186 -0.11 5.25 -13.08
C ILE A 186 -0.90 4.66 -14.25
N GLN A 187 -1.64 5.48 -15.01
CA GLN A 187 -2.45 4.97 -16.11
C GLN A 187 -1.57 4.55 -17.28
N ALA A 188 -0.55 5.34 -17.63
CA ALA A 188 0.41 4.98 -18.67
C ALA A 188 1.21 3.72 -18.29
N GLY A 189 1.68 3.62 -17.03
CA GLY A 189 2.41 2.45 -16.53
C GLY A 189 1.54 1.19 -16.47
N THR A 190 0.28 1.32 -16.03
CA THR A 190 -0.70 0.22 -16.03
C THR A 190 -0.98 -0.24 -17.46
N LYS A 191 -1.29 0.68 -18.38
CA LYS A 191 -1.49 0.37 -19.79
C LYS A 191 -0.28 -0.37 -20.38
N ALA A 192 0.93 0.14 -20.16
CA ALA A 192 2.16 -0.48 -20.66
C ALA A 192 2.40 -1.88 -20.11
N SER A 193 2.06 -2.11 -18.83
CA SER A 193 2.14 -3.42 -18.19
C SER A 193 1.19 -4.42 -18.87
N MET A 194 -0.08 -4.04 -19.02
CA MET A 194 -1.09 -4.93 -19.62
C MET A 194 -0.82 -5.20 -21.11
N GLU A 195 -0.42 -4.18 -21.89
CA GLU A 195 -0.05 -4.34 -23.31
C GLU A 195 1.11 -5.32 -23.52
N ALA A 196 2.01 -5.43 -22.54
CA ALA A 196 3.15 -6.34 -22.57
C ALA A 196 2.85 -7.74 -22.04
N GLY A 197 1.62 -8.00 -21.60
CA GLY A 197 1.17 -9.31 -21.15
C GLY A 197 1.19 -9.51 -19.62
N ALA A 198 1.23 -8.42 -18.83
CA ALA A 198 0.92 -8.54 -17.41
C ALA A 198 -0.56 -8.90 -17.19
N ASP A 199 -0.82 -9.62 -16.11
CA ASP A 199 -2.17 -10.05 -15.72
C ASP A 199 -2.77 -9.15 -14.62
N ALA A 200 -1.92 -8.44 -13.88
CA ALA A 200 -2.31 -7.48 -12.87
C ALA A 200 -1.25 -6.41 -12.63
N VAL A 201 -1.63 -5.36 -11.90
CA VAL A 201 -0.68 -4.42 -11.28
C VAL A 201 -0.74 -4.47 -9.76
N ALA A 202 0.38 -4.19 -9.10
CA ALA A 202 0.46 -4.05 -7.64
C ALA A 202 0.81 -2.61 -7.26
N LEU A 203 -0.02 -1.99 -6.43
CA LEU A 203 0.04 -0.54 -6.18
C LEU A 203 -0.15 -0.25 -4.69
N ILE A 204 0.78 0.40 -3.99
CA ILE A 204 2.04 1.04 -4.44
C ILE A 204 3.29 0.48 -3.73
N ASN A 205 4.46 0.70 -4.31
CA ASN A 205 5.71 0.61 -3.54
C ASN A 205 5.86 1.82 -2.59
N THR A 206 6.91 1.83 -1.77
CA THR A 206 7.19 2.92 -0.81
C THR A 206 7.39 4.27 -1.49
N LEU A 207 7.04 5.36 -0.79
CA LEU A 207 7.26 6.73 -1.26
C LEU A 207 8.68 7.19 -0.91
N ASN A 208 9.39 7.84 -1.84
CA ASN A 208 10.71 8.36 -1.53
C ASN A 208 10.62 9.55 -0.54
N ALA A 209 11.39 9.50 0.55
CA ALA A 209 11.29 10.47 1.65
C ALA A 209 12.58 10.59 2.46
N LEU A 210 12.73 11.69 3.19
CA LEU A 210 13.72 11.81 4.27
C LEU A 210 13.03 11.53 5.61
N SER A 211 13.61 10.67 6.46
CA SER A 211 12.97 10.25 7.71
C SER A 211 12.85 11.39 8.75
N GLY A 212 13.77 12.34 8.72
CA GLY A 212 13.93 13.39 9.72
C GLY A 212 15.40 13.68 9.97
N ILE A 213 15.66 14.76 10.70
CA ILE A 213 16.99 15.28 11.01
C ILE A 213 17.15 15.33 12.53
N ASP A 214 18.24 14.78 13.02
CA ASP A 214 18.67 14.94 14.41
C ASP A 214 19.08 16.40 14.63
N LEU A 215 18.44 17.12 15.55
CA LEU A 215 18.62 18.58 15.69
C LEU A 215 19.92 18.97 16.39
N ASP A 216 20.56 18.04 17.10
CA ASP A 216 21.84 18.29 17.79
C ASP A 216 23.03 18.12 16.83
N SER A 217 22.95 17.10 15.97
CA SER A 217 24.03 16.74 15.04
C SER A 217 23.79 17.18 13.59
N TRP A 218 22.56 17.60 13.27
CA TRP A 218 22.05 17.91 11.92
C TRP A 218 22.16 16.75 10.93
N ARG A 219 22.33 15.53 11.44
CA ARG A 219 22.43 14.32 10.61
C ARG A 219 21.05 13.78 10.29
N PRO A 220 20.79 13.36 9.03
CA PRO A 220 19.53 12.70 8.73
C PRO A 220 19.46 11.32 9.36
N LEU A 221 18.24 10.87 9.63
CA LEU A 221 17.94 9.61 10.30
C LEU A 221 17.37 8.58 9.31
N PRO A 222 17.59 7.27 9.53
CA PRO A 222 18.63 6.73 10.39
C PRO A 222 20.03 7.05 9.81
N SER A 223 20.99 7.34 10.68
CA SER A 223 22.36 7.67 10.29
C SER A 223 23.24 6.41 10.28
N VAL A 224 23.97 6.21 9.19
CA VAL A 224 24.99 5.17 8.97
C VAL A 224 26.34 5.87 8.91
N ALA A 225 27.19 5.64 9.90
CA ALA A 225 28.53 6.26 9.99
C ALA A 225 28.53 7.81 9.82
N GLY A 226 27.44 8.48 10.22
CA GLY A 226 27.31 9.95 10.13
C GLY A 226 26.66 10.46 8.84
N GLN A 227 26.26 9.57 7.93
CA GLN A 227 25.57 9.88 6.68
C GLN A 227 24.21 9.18 6.61
N SER A 228 23.37 9.58 5.67
CA SER A 228 22.10 8.92 5.39
C SER A 228 21.73 9.12 3.92
N ALA A 229 20.68 8.45 3.47
CA ALA A 229 20.14 8.56 2.13
C ALA A 229 18.63 8.78 2.19
N PHE A 230 18.04 9.14 1.04
CA PHE A 230 16.60 9.06 0.93
C PHE A 230 16.12 7.62 1.15
N CYS A 231 14.94 7.50 1.76
CA CYS A 231 14.39 6.27 2.28
C CYS A 231 13.00 6.02 1.66
N GLY A 232 12.58 4.76 1.59
CA GLY A 232 11.20 4.41 1.32
C GLY A 232 10.30 4.58 2.55
N LEU A 233 9.35 5.52 2.49
CA LEU A 233 8.25 5.69 3.44
C LEU A 233 7.14 4.67 3.18
N SER A 234 6.69 4.03 4.25
CA SER A 234 5.60 3.05 4.28
C SER A 234 4.69 3.27 5.50
N GLY A 235 3.57 2.54 5.56
CA GLY A 235 2.63 2.58 6.67
C GLY A 235 1.48 3.57 6.46
N ARG A 236 0.80 3.96 7.54
CA ARG A 236 -0.48 4.71 7.47
C ARG A 236 -0.39 6.00 6.67
N ALA A 237 0.76 6.69 6.73
CA ALA A 237 0.95 7.94 6.01
C ALA A 237 0.86 7.83 4.48
N VAL A 238 1.10 6.65 3.89
CA VAL A 238 1.06 6.51 2.42
C VAL A 238 -0.32 6.12 1.90
N LYS A 239 -1.28 5.79 2.78
CA LYS A 239 -2.60 5.25 2.42
C LYS A 239 -3.37 6.16 1.43
N PRO A 240 -3.47 7.49 1.62
CA PRO A 240 -4.21 8.33 0.68
C PRO A 240 -3.63 8.30 -0.74
N VAL A 241 -2.29 8.26 -0.86
CA VAL A 241 -1.61 8.15 -2.15
C VAL A 241 -1.84 6.77 -2.76
N ALA A 242 -1.79 5.71 -1.95
CA ALA A 242 -2.04 4.34 -2.38
C ALA A 242 -3.47 4.16 -2.93
N LEU A 243 -4.48 4.65 -2.21
CA LEU A 243 -5.89 4.60 -2.65
C LEU A 243 -6.09 5.32 -3.98
N ARG A 244 -5.47 6.49 -4.18
CA ARG A 244 -5.49 7.19 -5.46
C ARG A 244 -4.94 6.31 -6.59
N CYS A 245 -3.79 5.68 -6.39
CA CYS A 245 -3.14 4.89 -7.43
C CYS A 245 -3.96 3.63 -7.75
N VAL A 246 -4.45 2.94 -6.73
CA VAL A 246 -5.34 1.77 -6.89
C VAL A 246 -6.59 2.15 -7.68
N ALA A 247 -7.27 3.24 -7.32
CA ALA A 247 -8.48 3.68 -8.03
C ALA A 247 -8.21 4.03 -9.50
N LEU A 248 -7.10 4.71 -9.79
CA LEU A 248 -6.72 5.06 -11.16
C LEU A 248 -6.46 3.82 -12.03
N ALA A 249 -5.76 2.82 -11.50
CA ALA A 249 -5.52 1.58 -12.23
C ALA A 249 -6.80 0.75 -12.36
N ALA A 250 -7.55 0.58 -11.28
CA ALA A 250 -8.79 -0.21 -11.29
C ALA A 250 -9.87 0.38 -12.22
N SER A 251 -9.92 1.70 -12.40
CA SER A 251 -10.81 2.35 -13.39
C SER A 251 -10.52 1.96 -14.86
N MET A 252 -9.39 1.29 -15.11
CA MET A 252 -9.03 0.74 -16.42
C MET A 252 -9.47 -0.72 -16.58
N ASP A 253 -10.27 -1.25 -15.65
CA ASP A 253 -10.80 -2.62 -15.66
C ASP A 253 -9.70 -3.70 -15.66
N VAL A 254 -8.66 -3.49 -14.84
CA VAL A 254 -7.55 -4.44 -14.67
C VAL A 254 -7.52 -4.96 -13.24
N PRO A 255 -7.11 -6.23 -12.99
CA PRO A 255 -6.90 -6.72 -11.65
C PRO A 255 -5.81 -5.92 -10.91
N VAL A 256 -6.09 -5.52 -9.66
CA VAL A 256 -5.15 -4.76 -8.82
C VAL A 256 -4.86 -5.49 -7.51
N SER A 257 -3.58 -5.66 -7.18
CA SER A 257 -3.11 -6.03 -5.85
C SER A 257 -2.80 -4.76 -5.05
N GLY A 258 -3.72 -4.35 -4.18
CA GLY A 258 -3.64 -3.10 -3.43
C GLY A 258 -2.72 -3.21 -2.21
N MET A 259 -1.87 -2.21 -1.99
CA MET A 259 -0.99 -2.13 -0.83
C MET A 259 -0.59 -0.68 -0.51
N GLY A 260 -0.14 -0.46 0.73
CA GLY A 260 0.34 0.85 1.19
C GLY A 260 -0.53 1.41 2.30
N GLY A 261 -0.18 1.08 3.55
CA GLY A 261 -0.85 1.64 4.71
C GLY A 261 -2.09 0.88 5.20
N ILE A 262 -2.37 -0.32 4.67
CA ILE A 262 -3.38 -1.24 5.23
C ILE A 262 -2.94 -1.67 6.63
N CYS A 263 -3.61 -1.16 7.66
CA CYS A 263 -3.28 -1.41 9.06
C CYS A 263 -4.46 -1.99 9.85
N ASP A 264 -5.69 -1.87 9.37
CA ASP A 264 -6.83 -2.57 9.94
C ASP A 264 -7.84 -2.95 8.87
N TRP A 265 -8.95 -3.55 9.28
CA TRP A 265 -9.98 -4.02 8.36
C TRP A 265 -10.71 -2.88 7.64
N ARG A 266 -10.75 -1.67 8.21
CA ARG A 266 -11.38 -0.51 7.55
C ARG A 266 -10.51 -0.07 6.39
N ASP A 267 -9.20 -0.02 6.60
CA ASP A 267 -8.25 0.21 5.51
C ASP A 267 -8.42 -0.86 4.44
N ALA A 268 -8.54 -2.14 4.81
CA ALA A 268 -8.78 -3.23 3.87
C ALA A 268 -10.05 -3.04 3.03
N ALA A 269 -11.17 -2.69 3.68
CA ALA A 269 -12.44 -2.41 3.00
C ALA A 269 -12.34 -1.21 2.05
N GLU A 270 -11.64 -0.14 2.44
CA GLU A 270 -11.39 1.00 1.55
C GLU A 270 -10.59 0.63 0.31
N PHE A 271 -9.57 -0.23 0.42
CA PHE A 271 -8.82 -0.70 -0.74
C PHE A 271 -9.66 -1.58 -1.68
N LEU A 272 -10.49 -2.46 -1.14
CA LEU A 272 -11.45 -3.24 -1.95
C LEU A 272 -12.41 -2.29 -2.68
N LEU A 273 -13.04 -1.36 -1.96
CA LEU A 273 -13.92 -0.34 -2.54
C LEU A 273 -13.24 0.52 -3.61
N ALA A 274 -11.95 0.80 -3.45
CA ALA A 274 -11.13 1.50 -4.44
C ALA A 274 -10.76 0.64 -5.67
N GLY A 275 -11.06 -0.67 -5.65
CA GLY A 275 -10.89 -1.56 -6.81
C GLY A 275 -9.76 -2.59 -6.69
N ALA A 276 -9.12 -2.74 -5.53
CA ALA A 276 -8.19 -3.84 -5.32
C ALA A 276 -8.93 -5.19 -5.20
N SER A 277 -8.36 -6.25 -5.78
CA SER A 277 -8.88 -7.63 -5.72
C SER A 277 -8.04 -8.54 -4.80
N SER A 278 -6.82 -8.11 -4.44
CA SER A 278 -6.02 -8.70 -3.35
C SER A 278 -5.32 -7.59 -2.57
N LEU A 279 -4.94 -7.87 -1.32
CA LEU A 279 -4.45 -6.85 -0.38
C LEU A 279 -3.09 -7.26 0.20
N GLN A 280 -2.01 -6.57 -0.17
CA GLN A 280 -0.70 -6.84 0.40
C GLN A 280 -0.40 -5.97 1.65
N VAL A 281 0.12 -6.60 2.70
CA VAL A 281 0.37 -5.96 4.00
C VAL A 281 1.82 -6.15 4.43
N CYS A 282 2.43 -5.08 4.94
CA CYS A 282 3.82 -5.06 5.43
C CYS A 282 3.95 -4.34 6.76
N SER A 283 3.77 -3.02 6.79
CA SER A 283 4.07 -2.18 7.96
C SER A 283 3.27 -2.58 9.19
N ALA A 284 2.03 -3.03 9.02
CA ALA A 284 1.19 -3.49 10.11
C ALA A 284 1.72 -4.78 10.76
N VAL A 285 2.33 -5.67 9.96
CA VAL A 285 3.02 -6.88 10.44
C VAL A 285 4.33 -6.53 11.13
N MET A 286 5.07 -5.55 10.61
CA MET A 286 6.28 -5.03 11.29
C MET A 286 5.95 -4.46 12.68
N GLU A 287 4.76 -3.87 12.85
CA GLU A 287 4.31 -3.29 14.12
C GLU A 287 3.72 -4.33 15.09
N ARG A 288 2.89 -5.27 14.61
CA ARG A 288 2.05 -6.14 15.45
C ARG A 288 2.28 -7.65 15.27
N GLY A 289 3.19 -8.05 14.38
CA GLY A 289 3.44 -9.45 14.05
C GLY A 289 2.33 -10.07 13.18
N TYR A 290 2.48 -11.35 12.86
CA TYR A 290 1.59 -12.05 11.93
C TYR A 290 0.16 -12.24 12.43
N GLY A 291 -0.06 -12.24 13.75
CA GLY A 291 -1.37 -12.43 14.37
C GLY A 291 -2.39 -11.35 14.01
N ILE A 292 -1.95 -10.19 13.50
CA ILE A 292 -2.85 -9.13 13.02
C ILE A 292 -3.85 -9.60 11.96
N VAL A 293 -3.53 -10.66 11.19
CA VAL A 293 -4.43 -11.19 10.16
C VAL A 293 -5.77 -11.63 10.72
N ASP A 294 -5.81 -12.07 11.98
CA ASP A 294 -7.03 -12.47 12.69
C ASP A 294 -7.97 -11.26 12.90
N ASP A 295 -7.42 -10.12 13.33
CA ASP A 295 -8.17 -8.86 13.45
C ASP A 295 -8.65 -8.32 12.09
N LEU A 296 -7.79 -8.42 11.06
CA LEU A 296 -8.13 -8.05 9.69
C LEU A 296 -9.30 -8.88 9.17
N CYS A 297 -9.23 -10.21 9.34
CA CYS A 297 -10.26 -11.13 8.89
C CYS A 297 -11.57 -10.95 9.66
N ARG A 298 -11.54 -10.93 11.00
CA ARG A 298 -12.75 -10.76 11.82
C ARG A 298 -13.48 -9.47 11.49
N GLY A 299 -12.73 -8.36 11.42
CA GLY A 299 -13.29 -7.06 11.15
C GLY A 299 -13.91 -6.96 9.75
N LEU A 300 -13.21 -7.45 8.73
CA LEU A 300 -13.72 -7.44 7.36
C LEU A 300 -14.95 -8.35 7.22
N LEU A 301 -14.93 -9.54 7.82
CA LEU A 301 -16.06 -10.46 7.78
C LEU A 301 -17.31 -9.88 8.47
N ALA A 302 -17.13 -9.19 9.61
CA ALA A 302 -18.21 -8.49 10.29
C ALA A 302 -18.77 -7.35 9.44
N TYR A 303 -17.91 -6.58 8.78
CA TYR A 303 -18.31 -5.51 7.88
C TYR A 303 -19.10 -6.02 6.66
N LEU A 304 -18.66 -7.13 6.04
CA LEU A 304 -19.40 -7.76 4.95
C LEU A 304 -20.81 -8.16 5.38
N ARG A 305 -20.97 -8.77 6.56
CA ARG A 305 -22.28 -9.10 7.13
C ARG A 305 -23.15 -7.86 7.36
N GLU A 306 -22.57 -6.79 7.90
CA GLU A 306 -23.28 -5.52 8.13
C GLU A 306 -23.80 -4.92 6.82
N LYS A 307 -23.01 -5.02 5.74
CA LYS A 307 -23.37 -4.49 4.43
C LYS A 307 -24.20 -5.44 3.57
N GLY A 308 -24.48 -6.66 4.04
CA GLY A 308 -25.19 -7.67 3.26
C GLY A 308 -24.39 -8.23 2.09
N CYS A 309 -23.06 -8.11 2.12
CA CYS A 309 -22.15 -8.69 1.15
C CYS A 309 -21.86 -10.17 1.49
N SER A 310 -21.69 -10.99 0.46
CA SER A 310 -21.40 -12.42 0.55
C SER A 310 -19.88 -12.71 0.60
N SER A 311 -19.08 -11.90 -0.10
CA SER A 311 -17.62 -12.05 -0.18
C SER A 311 -16.92 -10.68 -0.33
N PRO A 312 -15.58 -10.61 -0.22
CA PRO A 312 -14.82 -9.40 -0.52
C PRO A 312 -15.05 -8.88 -1.94
N ASP A 313 -15.37 -9.77 -2.89
CA ASP A 313 -15.54 -9.43 -4.31
C ASP A 313 -16.74 -8.47 -4.51
N ASP A 314 -17.76 -8.54 -3.64
CA ASP A 314 -18.91 -7.63 -3.67
C ASP A 314 -18.56 -6.18 -3.33
N LEU A 315 -17.40 -5.94 -2.70
CA LEU A 315 -16.92 -4.59 -2.41
C LEU A 315 -16.07 -4.02 -3.55
N VAL A 316 -15.52 -4.86 -4.42
CA VAL A 316 -14.46 -4.47 -5.36
C VAL A 316 -14.95 -3.37 -6.30
N GLY A 317 -14.30 -2.21 -6.21
CA GLY A 317 -14.58 -1.06 -7.08
C GLY A 317 -15.87 -0.31 -6.74
N GLY A 318 -16.56 -0.64 -5.65
CA GLY A 318 -17.83 0.00 -5.27
C GLY A 318 -17.75 1.52 -5.08
N ALA A 319 -16.56 2.07 -4.81
CA ALA A 319 -16.36 3.52 -4.72
C ALA A 319 -16.05 4.20 -6.07
N LEU A 320 -15.65 3.45 -7.11
CA LEU A 320 -15.18 4.03 -8.39
C LEU A 320 -16.22 4.91 -9.07
N PRO A 321 -17.53 4.56 -9.13
CA PRO A 321 -18.56 5.43 -9.71
C PRO A 321 -18.72 6.79 -9.00
N HIS A 322 -18.21 6.90 -7.77
CA HIS A 322 -18.29 8.11 -6.94
C HIS A 322 -17.02 8.97 -7.00
N VAL A 323 -15.96 8.49 -7.66
CA VAL A 323 -14.73 9.26 -7.87
C VAL A 323 -14.80 9.95 -9.23
N VAL A 324 -15.33 11.17 -9.23
CA VAL A 324 -15.52 11.98 -10.45
C VAL A 324 -14.50 13.12 -10.55
N PRO A 325 -14.24 13.65 -11.75
CA PRO A 325 -13.46 14.87 -11.91
C PRO A 325 -14.06 16.01 -11.10
N HIS A 326 -13.21 16.90 -10.58
CA HIS A 326 -13.64 18.04 -9.77
C HIS A 326 -14.71 18.90 -10.44
N ALA A 327 -14.65 19.04 -11.76
CA ALA A 327 -15.61 19.80 -12.57
C ALA A 327 -17.03 19.21 -12.58
N SER A 328 -17.17 17.92 -12.26
CA SER A 328 -18.45 17.19 -12.23
C SER A 328 -19.12 17.18 -10.85
N LEU A 329 -18.46 17.72 -9.82
CA LEU A 329 -19.04 17.82 -8.49
C LEU A 329 -20.15 18.87 -8.45
N SER A 330 -21.31 18.53 -7.87
CA SER A 330 -22.45 19.46 -7.72
C SER A 330 -22.04 20.73 -6.96
N ARG A 331 -22.65 21.85 -7.34
CA ARG A 331 -22.57 23.15 -6.64
C ARG A 331 -23.90 23.56 -6.01
N GLU A 332 -24.93 22.73 -6.17
CA GLU A 332 -26.32 23.07 -5.82
C GLU A 332 -26.72 22.60 -4.41
N SER A 333 -25.84 21.91 -3.70
CA SER A 333 -26.12 21.33 -2.37
C SER A 333 -25.19 21.93 -1.31
N PRO A 334 -25.35 23.21 -0.94
CA PRO A 334 -24.55 23.82 0.11
C PRO A 334 -24.84 23.14 1.45
N VAL A 335 -23.78 22.89 2.20
CA VAL A 335 -23.83 22.30 3.54
C VAL A 335 -23.24 23.28 4.54
N THR A 336 -23.78 23.31 5.76
CA THR A 336 -23.25 24.11 6.87
C THR A 336 -22.80 23.22 8.01
N ALA A 337 -21.82 23.69 8.77
CA ALA A 337 -21.40 23.00 9.98
C ALA A 337 -22.45 23.17 11.09
N ARG A 338 -22.67 22.13 11.88
CA ARG A 338 -23.58 22.12 13.04
C ARG A 338 -22.87 21.52 14.26
N CYS A 339 -23.13 22.08 15.44
CA CYS A 339 -22.54 21.63 16.70
C CYS A 339 -23.52 20.78 17.52
N LEU A 340 -23.13 19.54 17.77
CA LEU A 340 -23.75 18.60 18.69
C LEU A 340 -23.25 18.92 20.11
N GLN A 341 -23.99 19.80 20.80
CA GLN A 341 -23.57 20.37 22.09
C GLN A 341 -23.30 19.31 23.16
N GLU A 342 -23.99 18.18 23.11
CA GLU A 342 -23.85 17.06 24.04
C GLU A 342 -22.48 16.35 23.97
N ARG A 343 -21.74 16.52 22.86
CA ARG A 343 -20.38 16.00 22.67
C ARG A 343 -19.31 17.09 22.70
N CYS A 344 -19.71 18.35 22.77
CA CYS A 344 -18.80 19.47 22.60
C CYS A 344 -18.00 19.73 23.88
N LEU A 345 -16.68 19.73 23.76
CA LEU A 345 -15.75 20.03 24.86
C LEU A 345 -15.61 21.53 25.15
N ARG A 346 -16.28 22.40 24.36
CA ARG A 346 -16.20 23.86 24.47
C ARG A 346 -14.75 24.37 24.44
N CYS A 347 -13.90 23.79 23.61
CA CYS A 347 -12.47 24.10 23.55
C CYS A 347 -12.11 25.26 22.59
N GLY A 348 -13.05 25.73 21.76
CA GLY A 348 -12.82 26.82 20.80
C GLY A 348 -12.00 26.46 19.57
N ALA A 349 -11.55 25.20 19.38
CA ALA A 349 -10.71 24.82 18.25
C ALA A 349 -11.37 25.10 16.88
N CYS A 350 -12.68 24.85 16.77
CA CYS A 350 -13.48 25.16 15.58
C CYS A 350 -13.58 26.66 15.29
N PHE A 351 -13.69 27.47 16.35
CA PHE A 351 -13.67 28.92 16.24
C PHE A 351 -12.33 29.41 15.70
N VAL A 352 -11.21 28.96 16.30
CA VAL A 352 -9.86 29.36 15.86
C VAL A 352 -9.63 28.99 14.38
N SER A 353 -9.98 27.77 13.97
CA SER A 353 -9.80 27.35 12.59
C SER A 353 -10.70 28.11 11.61
N CYS A 354 -11.95 28.41 11.98
CA CYS A 354 -12.83 29.21 11.13
C CYS A 354 -12.42 30.69 11.07
N ARG A 355 -11.94 31.25 12.19
CA ARG A 355 -11.48 32.64 12.30
C ARG A 355 -10.25 32.88 11.44
N ASP A 356 -9.23 32.03 11.56
CA ASP A 356 -7.90 32.30 11.00
C ASP A 356 -7.63 31.57 9.68
N ALA A 357 -8.43 30.56 9.33
CA ALA A 357 -8.24 29.75 8.12
C ALA A 357 -9.57 29.41 7.41
N GLY A 358 -10.64 30.14 7.71
CA GLY A 358 -11.97 29.94 7.12
C GLY A 358 -12.68 31.25 6.84
N HIS A 359 -13.97 31.29 7.16
CA HIS A 359 -14.90 32.37 6.77
C HIS A 359 -15.42 33.20 7.96
N GLN A 360 -14.77 33.06 9.13
CA GLN A 360 -15.14 33.77 10.36
C GLN A 360 -16.62 33.58 10.72
N ALA A 361 -17.16 32.40 10.42
CA ALA A 361 -18.59 32.04 10.55
C ALA A 361 -18.93 31.44 11.92
N ILE A 362 -17.99 31.40 12.85
CA ILE A 362 -18.20 30.85 14.19
C ILE A 362 -17.91 31.95 15.19
N GLU A 363 -18.81 32.14 16.15
CA GLU A 363 -18.58 32.93 17.36
C GLU A 363 -18.40 31.98 18.54
N TRP A 364 -17.46 32.29 19.43
CA TRP A 364 -17.21 31.48 20.61
C TRP A 364 -16.58 32.32 21.72
N ARG A 365 -17.00 32.05 22.95
CA ARG A 365 -16.40 32.58 24.19
C ARG A 365 -16.05 31.42 25.10
N VAL A 366 -15.06 31.63 25.97
CA VAL A 366 -14.59 30.61 26.91
C VAL A 366 -15.76 30.08 27.75
N GLY A 367 -15.95 28.76 27.72
CA GLY A 367 -17.01 28.07 28.47
C GLY A 367 -18.37 27.99 27.77
N GLU A 368 -18.55 28.66 26.63
CA GLU A 368 -19.76 28.61 25.81
C GLU A 368 -19.66 27.57 24.69
N TYR A 369 -20.81 27.24 24.09
CA TYR A 369 -20.85 26.45 22.87
C TYR A 369 -20.55 27.36 21.65
N PRO A 370 -19.86 26.85 20.62
CA PRO A 370 -19.65 27.62 19.39
C PRO A 370 -20.99 27.88 18.70
N ALA A 371 -21.28 29.14 18.40
CA ALA A 371 -22.42 29.57 17.61
C ALA A 371 -21.97 29.68 16.15
N ILE A 372 -22.60 28.91 15.26
CA ILE A 372 -22.26 28.89 13.83
C ILE A 372 -23.29 29.73 13.09
N ASP A 373 -22.83 30.77 12.39
CA ASP A 373 -23.64 31.59 11.51
C ASP A 373 -23.80 30.87 10.15
N PRO A 374 -25.00 30.36 9.81
CA PRO A 374 -25.22 29.61 8.58
C PRO A 374 -25.13 30.50 7.32
N ASP A 375 -25.27 31.82 7.46
CA ASP A 375 -25.18 32.75 6.33
C ASP A 375 -23.73 33.06 5.96
N ARG A 376 -22.82 32.95 6.94
CA ARG A 376 -21.38 33.10 6.73
C ARG A 376 -20.65 31.77 6.52
N CYS A 377 -21.26 30.66 6.88
CA CYS A 377 -20.66 29.33 6.74
C CYS A 377 -20.62 28.88 5.27
N ASP A 378 -19.43 28.86 4.68
CA ASP A 378 -19.20 28.35 3.31
C ASP A 378 -19.35 26.83 3.17
N GLY A 379 -19.27 26.10 4.28
CA GLY A 379 -19.37 24.65 4.26
C GLY A 379 -18.06 23.89 4.00
N CYS A 380 -16.92 24.56 4.13
CA CYS A 380 -15.59 24.00 3.82
C CYS A 380 -15.17 22.75 4.64
N GLY A 381 -15.87 22.43 5.74
CA GLY A 381 -15.62 21.24 6.55
C GLY A 381 -14.39 21.28 7.48
N LEU A 382 -13.54 22.32 7.41
CA LEU A 382 -12.32 22.42 8.21
C LEU A 382 -12.56 22.27 9.72
N CYS A 383 -13.58 22.96 10.25
CA CYS A 383 -13.92 22.89 11.66
C CYS A 383 -14.39 21.49 12.09
N VAL A 384 -15.10 20.78 11.21
CA VAL A 384 -15.55 19.39 11.44
C VAL A 384 -14.34 18.46 11.53
N GLY A 385 -13.41 18.56 10.57
CA GLY A 385 -12.22 17.71 10.50
C GLY A 385 -11.24 17.90 11.66
N LEU A 386 -11.21 19.10 12.27
CA LEU A 386 -10.33 19.41 13.39
C LEU A 386 -10.98 19.23 14.77
N CYS A 387 -12.28 18.90 14.83
CA CYS A 387 -12.99 18.80 16.11
C CYS A 387 -12.48 17.61 16.94
N PRO A 388 -11.83 17.82 18.10
CA PRO A 388 -11.19 16.73 18.84
C PRO A 388 -12.18 15.71 19.42
N SER A 389 -13.43 16.12 19.67
CA SER A 389 -14.49 15.22 20.14
C SER A 389 -15.43 14.74 19.03
N GLY A 390 -15.22 15.17 17.78
CA GLY A 390 -16.14 14.87 16.68
C GLY A 390 -17.56 15.41 16.92
N SER A 391 -17.70 16.51 17.67
CA SER A 391 -19.00 17.12 18.00
C SER A 391 -19.55 18.01 16.88
N LEU A 392 -18.86 18.14 15.76
CA LEU A 392 -19.31 18.92 14.61
C LEU A 392 -19.67 17.98 13.46
N SER A 393 -20.68 18.35 12.68
CA SER A 393 -21.09 17.61 11.48
C SER A 393 -21.47 18.57 10.35
N MET A 394 -21.32 18.13 9.11
CA MET A 394 -21.90 18.82 7.95
C MET A 394 -23.36 18.42 7.79
N GLY A 395 -24.25 19.40 7.60
CA GLY A 395 -25.65 19.18 7.28
C GLY A 395 -26.11 20.09 6.16
N ALA A 396 -27.20 19.73 5.48
CA ALA A 396 -27.82 20.63 4.49
C ALA A 396 -28.10 22.00 5.14
N ARG A 397 -27.86 23.07 4.39
CA ARG A 397 -28.18 24.43 4.84
C ARG A 397 -29.67 24.58 5.13
#